data_AF-A0A522QXL5-F1
#
_entry.id   AF-A0A522QXL5-F1
#
_cell.length_a   1.000
_cell.length_b   1.000
_cell.length_c   1.000
_cell.angle_alpha   90.00
_cell.angle_beta   90.00
_cell.angle_gamma   90.00
#
_symmetry.space_group_name_H-M   'P 1'
#
loop_
_entity.id
_entity.type
_entity.pdbx_description
1 polymer ?
#
loop_
_entity_poly.entity_id
_entity_poly.type
_entity_poly.pdbx_seq_one_letter_code
_entity_poly.pdbx_strand_id
1 'polypeptide(L)'
;RCAISRGVAFEGLLSNGERFARRIAGGFDDERTWPQLMHIATDGESYGHHHASGDMALAYALYFIEQEKLAHLTNYGEFLEHQPPTHEVEIWENSSWSCAHGIERWRSDCGCHVGHDEWNQAWRAPLRESLDWLRDRVAPLYEEHLRPLLRDPWAARDAYIDVVLDRSPASLQRFFDQHALHPLSPEERRRALQLLELQRHAMLMYTSCGWFFDEISGIESVQVLQYAGRVIQLGESLFNVPLEGSFLVRLEHARSNVPEMGDGRSIYERFVRPAIVDLHKVGAHYAVSSLFEEYGPTAQVYAYHVDREAAETRENGRMRLAMGRARVTSDITGESADVSYGVLHLGDHNINGGVRDFQCESDFDELKREVTDAFDRADLPDLIRSVDRNFGAGTYTLKFLFRDEQRKILDRILDSDREEVEGVFRVMYEEHASLLRFLHDLGIPAPRRLQVTAELAVRIQLQHALRFPQFDAEHVERLVQKANQTGVDLKSTGDLGFTLAHSIERLARRVRVRIDDLDGMRNWLVIIRLARSLPFTTNLWQVQNIYYDMALVVLPLF
;
A
#
# COMPACT_ATOMS: atom_id res chain seq x y z
N ARG A 1 -6.97 4.59 -35.19
CA ARG A 1 -6.18 4.98 -33.99
C ARG A 1 -6.92 4.65 -32.68
N CYS A 2 -8.07 5.25 -32.39
CA CYS A 2 -8.88 4.95 -31.18
C CYS A 2 -9.21 3.44 -31.01
N ALA A 3 -9.51 2.74 -32.11
CA ALA A 3 -9.75 1.29 -32.10
C ALA A 3 -8.52 0.43 -31.72
N ILE A 4 -7.29 0.93 -31.92
CA ILE A 4 -6.06 0.18 -31.57
C ILE A 4 -5.73 0.38 -30.09
N SER A 5 -5.82 1.62 -29.58
CA SER A 5 -5.73 1.88 -28.14
C SER A 5 -6.76 1.07 -27.34
N ARG A 6 -8.01 1.03 -27.79
CA ARG A 6 -9.05 0.15 -27.19
C ARG A 6 -8.66 -1.32 -27.27
N GLY A 7 -8.10 -1.75 -28.41
CA GLY A 7 -7.65 -3.12 -28.60
C GLY A 7 -6.59 -3.57 -27.59
N VAL A 8 -5.66 -2.67 -27.25
CA VAL A 8 -4.64 -2.89 -26.20
C VAL A 8 -5.30 -3.04 -24.83
N ALA A 9 -6.18 -2.11 -24.47
CA ALA A 9 -6.75 -2.08 -23.12
C ALA A 9 -7.79 -3.18 -22.88
N PHE A 10 -8.65 -3.51 -23.87
CA PHE A 10 -9.87 -4.28 -23.64
C PHE A 10 -10.10 -5.49 -24.57
N GLU A 11 -9.34 -5.65 -25.65
CA GLU A 11 -9.60 -6.70 -26.66
C GLU A 11 -8.50 -7.77 -26.75
N GLY A 12 -7.62 -7.84 -25.74
CA GLY A 12 -6.59 -8.87 -25.63
C GLY A 12 -5.51 -8.80 -26.71
N LEU A 13 -5.28 -7.62 -27.30
CA LEU A 13 -4.27 -7.44 -28.35
C LEU A 13 -2.85 -7.77 -27.86
N LEU A 14 -2.58 -7.58 -26.55
CA LEU A 14 -1.31 -7.87 -25.90
C LEU A 14 -1.04 -9.37 -25.65
N SER A 15 -1.92 -10.28 -26.09
CA SER A 15 -1.66 -11.72 -26.00
C SER A 15 -0.57 -12.21 -26.97
N ASN A 16 -0.21 -11.42 -27.98
CA ASN A 16 0.78 -11.78 -28.99
C ASN A 16 1.44 -10.54 -29.60
N GLY A 17 2.77 -10.43 -29.45
CA GLY A 17 3.53 -9.26 -29.92
C GLY A 17 3.54 -9.08 -31.44
N GLU A 18 3.57 -10.16 -32.23
CA GLU A 18 3.49 -10.06 -33.70
C GLU A 18 2.14 -9.49 -34.14
N ARG A 19 1.04 -10.02 -33.58
CA ARG A 19 -0.31 -9.52 -33.85
C ARG A 19 -0.42 -8.04 -33.51
N PHE A 20 0.17 -7.64 -32.38
CA PHE A 20 0.19 -6.25 -31.96
C PHE A 20 0.98 -5.35 -32.94
N ALA A 21 2.19 -5.76 -33.33
CA ALA A 21 3.01 -5.07 -34.31
C ALA A 21 2.28 -4.86 -35.65
N ARG A 22 1.70 -5.93 -36.20
CA ARG A 22 0.93 -5.87 -37.45
C ARG A 22 -0.29 -4.96 -37.33
N ARG A 23 -0.96 -4.96 -36.17
CA ARG A 23 -2.12 -4.10 -35.92
C ARG A 23 -1.74 -2.62 -35.86
N ILE A 24 -0.58 -2.28 -35.28
CA ILE A 24 -0.05 -0.90 -35.30
C ILE A 24 0.33 -0.50 -36.72
N ALA A 25 1.12 -1.33 -37.41
CA ALA A 25 1.57 -1.06 -38.78
C ALA A 25 0.40 -0.89 -39.76
N GLY A 26 -0.68 -1.67 -39.61
CA GLY A 26 -1.91 -1.50 -40.39
C GLY A 26 -2.68 -0.20 -40.12
N GLY A 27 -2.18 0.69 -39.26
CA GLY A 27 -2.74 2.03 -39.03
C GLY A 27 -2.23 3.11 -40.00
N PHE A 28 -1.23 2.80 -40.83
CA PHE A 28 -0.80 3.65 -41.93
C PHE A 28 -1.76 3.56 -43.12
N ASP A 29 -1.80 4.62 -43.93
CA ASP A 29 -2.66 4.73 -45.10
C ASP A 29 -1.79 4.87 -46.37
N ASP A 30 -1.77 3.82 -47.21
CA ASP A 30 -0.91 3.74 -48.39
C ASP A 30 -1.27 4.77 -49.48
N GLU A 31 -2.46 5.38 -49.42
CA GLU A 31 -2.88 6.41 -50.39
C GLU A 31 -2.25 7.79 -50.09
N ARG A 32 -1.71 7.98 -48.88
CA ARG A 32 -1.13 9.28 -48.48
C ARG A 32 0.30 9.43 -48.96
N THR A 33 0.55 10.56 -49.62
CA THR A 33 1.85 10.91 -50.20
C THR A 33 2.76 11.71 -49.27
N TRP A 34 2.27 12.06 -48.08
CA TRP A 34 3.05 12.78 -47.06
C TRP A 34 3.46 11.87 -45.91
N PRO A 35 4.52 12.22 -45.15
CA PRO A 35 4.97 11.45 -44.00
C PRO A 35 3.86 11.25 -42.96
N GLN A 36 3.78 10.03 -42.43
CA GLN A 36 2.76 9.63 -41.47
C GLN A 36 3.40 9.24 -40.15
N LEU A 37 2.81 9.71 -39.06
CA LEU A 37 3.09 9.20 -37.72
C LEU A 37 1.91 8.37 -37.23
N MET A 38 2.14 7.07 -37.01
CA MET A 38 1.19 6.18 -36.36
C MET A 38 1.52 6.09 -34.87
N HIS A 39 0.51 6.33 -34.03
CA HIS A 39 0.68 6.39 -32.59
C HIS A 39 -0.57 5.91 -31.87
N ILE A 40 -0.39 5.46 -30.65
CA ILE A 40 -1.44 5.13 -29.68
C ILE A 40 -1.05 5.71 -28.32
N ALA A 41 -2.06 6.03 -27.52
CA ALA A 41 -1.90 6.33 -26.10
C ALA A 41 -2.73 5.32 -25.31
N THR A 42 -2.14 4.78 -24.24
CA THR A 42 -2.71 3.75 -23.37
C THR A 42 -2.10 3.88 -21.98
N ASP A 43 -2.83 3.49 -20.95
CA ASP A 43 -2.31 3.43 -19.58
C ASP A 43 -1.12 2.46 -19.50
N GLY A 44 -0.05 2.85 -18.81
CA GLY A 44 1.18 2.06 -18.70
C GLY A 44 0.94 0.72 -17.99
N GLU A 45 -0.01 0.70 -17.07
CA GLU A 45 -0.51 -0.45 -16.34
C GLU A 45 -1.07 -1.54 -17.27
N SER A 46 -1.40 -1.21 -18.53
CA SER A 46 -1.80 -2.20 -19.54
C SER A 46 -0.71 -3.26 -19.78
N TYR A 47 0.56 -2.87 -19.64
CA TYR A 47 1.71 -3.71 -19.98
C TYR A 47 2.27 -4.41 -18.72
N GLY A 48 1.57 -5.44 -18.25
CA GLY A 48 2.03 -6.32 -17.17
C GLY A 48 1.13 -6.34 -15.93
N HIS A 49 0.42 -5.24 -15.62
CA HIS A 49 -0.50 -5.19 -14.47
C HIS A 49 -1.92 -5.66 -14.87
N HIS A 50 -2.54 -5.03 -15.87
CA HIS A 50 -3.86 -5.42 -16.35
C HIS A 50 -3.82 -6.66 -17.27
N HIS A 51 -2.78 -6.75 -18.12
CA HIS A 51 -2.54 -7.90 -18.99
C HIS A 51 -1.23 -8.56 -18.58
N ALA A 52 -1.32 -9.75 -17.99
CA ALA A 52 -0.15 -10.53 -17.62
C ALA A 52 0.76 -10.75 -18.84
N SER A 53 2.06 -10.48 -18.67
CA SER A 53 3.07 -10.53 -19.76
C SER A 53 2.83 -9.55 -20.92
N GLY A 54 1.99 -8.52 -20.75
CA GLY A 54 1.75 -7.52 -21.79
C GLY A 54 2.99 -6.69 -22.14
N ASP A 55 3.91 -6.52 -21.20
CA ASP A 55 5.25 -5.96 -21.39
C ASP A 55 6.08 -6.78 -22.39
N MET A 56 6.02 -8.12 -22.31
CA MET A 56 6.71 -9.00 -23.27
C MET A 56 6.13 -8.87 -24.68
N ALA A 57 4.80 -8.73 -24.79
CA ALA A 57 4.15 -8.51 -26.08
C ALA A 57 4.54 -7.16 -26.70
N LEU A 58 4.67 -6.11 -25.89
CA LEU A 58 5.18 -4.81 -26.34
C LEU A 58 6.65 -4.93 -26.80
N ALA A 59 7.52 -5.53 -26.00
CA ALA A 59 8.94 -5.71 -26.34
C ALA A 59 9.10 -6.48 -27.66
N TYR A 60 8.37 -7.60 -27.81
CA TYR A 60 8.40 -8.38 -29.04
C TYR A 60 7.80 -7.62 -30.23
N ALA A 61 6.75 -6.82 -30.03
CA ALA A 61 6.16 -6.02 -31.09
C ALA A 61 7.15 -4.98 -31.65
N LEU A 62 7.88 -4.29 -30.77
CA LEU A 62 8.91 -3.32 -31.17
C LEU A 62 10.03 -4.02 -31.95
N TYR A 63 10.55 -5.14 -31.42
CA TYR A 63 11.54 -5.96 -32.11
C TYR A 63 11.05 -6.38 -33.51
N PHE A 64 9.82 -6.88 -33.61
CA PHE A 64 9.25 -7.34 -34.87
C PHE A 64 9.10 -6.22 -35.91
N ILE A 65 8.69 -5.02 -35.48
CA ILE A 65 8.58 -3.84 -36.38
C ILE A 65 9.93 -3.49 -37.00
N GLU A 66 11.01 -3.53 -36.21
CA GLU A 66 12.36 -3.23 -36.70
C GLU A 66 12.92 -4.33 -37.61
N GLN A 67 12.80 -5.61 -37.20
CA GLN A 67 13.33 -6.73 -37.96
C GLN A 67 12.68 -6.86 -39.35
N GLU A 68 11.35 -6.73 -39.39
CA GLU A 68 10.59 -6.82 -40.64
C GLU A 68 10.51 -5.47 -41.38
N LYS A 69 11.15 -4.42 -40.83
CA LYS A 69 11.18 -3.05 -41.39
C LYS A 69 9.78 -2.52 -41.71
N LEU A 70 8.81 -2.80 -40.86
CA LEU A 70 7.41 -2.39 -41.05
C LEU A 70 7.23 -0.88 -40.89
N ALA A 71 8.03 -0.26 -40.02
CA ALA A 71 8.03 1.17 -39.76
C ALA A 71 9.35 1.57 -39.08
N HIS A 72 9.64 2.87 -39.07
CA HIS A 72 10.69 3.44 -38.24
C HIS A 72 10.12 3.83 -36.87
N LEU A 73 10.73 3.33 -35.79
CA LEU A 73 10.37 3.71 -34.43
C LEU A 73 10.96 5.08 -34.11
N THR A 74 10.12 6.03 -33.71
CA THR A 74 10.48 7.43 -33.43
C THR A 74 9.63 7.97 -32.29
N ASN A 75 10.08 9.05 -31.65
CA ASN A 75 9.24 9.86 -30.75
C ASN A 75 8.65 11.08 -31.47
N TYR A 76 7.73 11.80 -30.82
CA TYR A 76 7.08 12.98 -31.40
C TYR A 76 8.06 14.12 -31.71
N GLY A 77 9.05 14.37 -30.82
CA GLY A 77 10.00 15.46 -30.99
C GLY A 77 10.88 15.28 -32.21
N GLU A 78 11.46 14.09 -32.36
CA GLU A 78 12.27 13.72 -33.52
C GLU A 78 11.47 13.77 -34.83
N PHE A 79 10.23 13.26 -34.83
CA PHE A 79 9.37 13.34 -36.02
C PHE A 79 9.08 14.80 -36.40
N LEU A 80 8.74 15.66 -35.43
CA LEU A 80 8.40 17.06 -35.68
C LEU A 80 9.60 17.93 -36.08
N GLU A 81 10.82 17.58 -35.67
CA GLU A 81 12.04 18.24 -36.11
C GLU A 81 12.30 18.00 -37.61
N HIS A 82 12.05 16.78 -38.08
CA HIS A 82 12.19 16.43 -39.50
C HIS A 82 10.97 16.81 -40.34
N GLN A 83 9.78 16.83 -39.74
CA GLN A 83 8.49 17.07 -40.39
C GLN A 83 7.70 18.17 -39.64
N PRO A 84 8.06 19.45 -39.84
CA PRO A 84 7.37 20.56 -39.17
C PRO A 84 5.87 20.61 -39.50
N PRO A 85 5.01 21.02 -38.55
CA PRO A 85 3.57 21.09 -38.76
C PRO A 85 3.22 22.11 -39.83
N THR A 86 2.36 21.72 -40.77
CA THR A 86 1.90 22.57 -41.89
C THR A 86 0.42 22.94 -41.80
N HIS A 87 -0.29 22.40 -40.81
CA HIS A 87 -1.72 22.54 -40.63
C HIS A 87 -2.01 22.95 -39.19
N GLU A 88 -3.03 23.78 -39.03
CA GLU A 88 -3.62 24.11 -37.74
C GLU A 88 -4.91 23.30 -37.56
N VAL A 89 -5.16 22.87 -36.32
CA VAL A 89 -6.39 22.17 -35.95
C VAL A 89 -6.97 22.80 -34.70
N GLU A 90 -8.28 22.94 -34.66
CA GLU A 90 -9.00 23.40 -33.47
C GLU A 90 -9.39 22.19 -32.61
N ILE A 91 -9.13 22.29 -31.31
CA ILE A 91 -9.52 21.26 -30.34
C ILE A 91 -10.88 21.63 -29.78
N TRP A 92 -11.78 20.66 -29.71
CA TRP A 92 -13.04 20.83 -28.99
C TRP A 92 -12.74 21.00 -27.49
N GLU A 93 -12.99 22.20 -26.97
CA GLU A 93 -12.81 22.52 -25.56
C GLU A 93 -13.59 21.55 -24.66
N ASN A 94 -13.00 21.21 -23.50
CA ASN A 94 -13.56 20.24 -22.56
C ASN A 94 -13.80 18.84 -23.16
N SER A 95 -13.10 18.47 -24.23
CA SER A 95 -13.07 17.09 -24.72
C SER A 95 -12.21 16.18 -23.82
N SER A 96 -12.39 14.87 -23.93
CA SER A 96 -11.53 13.89 -23.26
C SER A 96 -11.32 12.65 -24.13
N TRP A 97 -10.26 11.91 -23.83
CA TRP A 97 -9.95 10.65 -24.53
C TRP A 97 -10.79 9.45 -24.07
N SER A 98 -11.47 9.54 -22.93
CA SER A 98 -12.10 8.39 -22.23
C SER A 98 -13.58 8.60 -21.87
N CYS A 99 -14.17 9.72 -22.30
CA CYS A 99 -15.61 9.95 -22.20
C CYS A 99 -16.12 10.65 -23.46
N ALA A 100 -17.17 10.08 -24.06
CA ALA A 100 -17.82 10.65 -25.25
C ALA A 100 -18.50 12.01 -24.96
N HIS A 101 -18.76 12.30 -23.68
CA HIS A 101 -19.36 13.54 -23.19
C HIS A 101 -18.31 14.55 -22.71
N GLY A 102 -17.06 14.46 -23.20
CA GLY A 102 -16.01 15.40 -22.81
C GLY A 102 -15.54 15.18 -21.38
N ILE A 103 -15.46 16.23 -20.57
CA ILE A 103 -15.07 16.15 -19.15
C ILE A 103 -16.22 15.83 -18.20
N GLU A 104 -17.43 15.61 -18.70
CA GLU A 104 -18.62 15.42 -17.84
C GLU A 104 -18.49 14.18 -16.94
N ARG A 105 -17.66 13.19 -17.30
CA ARG A 105 -17.30 12.08 -16.40
C ARG A 105 -16.73 12.55 -15.06
N TRP A 106 -16.05 13.69 -15.00
CA TRP A 106 -15.44 14.20 -13.76
C TRP A 106 -16.26 15.33 -13.10
N ARG A 107 -17.49 15.58 -13.59
CA ARG A 107 -18.27 16.75 -13.15
C ARG A 107 -19.74 16.43 -12.87
N SER A 108 -20.37 15.60 -13.70
CA SER A 108 -21.81 15.40 -13.68
C SER A 108 -22.20 13.94 -13.90
N ASP A 109 -23.50 13.70 -13.82
CA ASP A 109 -24.10 12.42 -14.20
C ASP A 109 -24.17 12.28 -15.72
N CYS A 110 -23.03 11.97 -16.33
CA CYS A 110 -22.92 11.78 -17.78
C CYS A 110 -23.42 10.40 -18.26
N GLY A 111 -23.88 9.52 -17.36
CA GLY A 111 -24.34 8.17 -17.68
C GLY A 111 -23.25 7.19 -18.13
N CYS A 112 -21.96 7.57 -18.04
CA CYS A 112 -20.86 6.66 -18.37
C CYS A 112 -20.50 5.79 -17.16
N HIS A 113 -20.93 4.52 -17.19
CA HIS A 113 -20.73 3.55 -16.12
C HIS A 113 -19.50 2.66 -16.35
N VAL A 114 -18.92 2.18 -15.26
CA VAL A 114 -17.84 1.19 -15.21
C VAL A 114 -18.29 0.04 -14.29
N GLY A 115 -19.14 -0.85 -14.82
CA GLY A 115 -19.43 -2.16 -14.23
C GLY A 115 -20.83 -2.35 -13.65
N HIS A 116 -21.59 -1.28 -13.37
CA HIS A 116 -22.93 -1.38 -12.79
C HIS A 116 -23.94 -0.48 -13.53
N ASP A 117 -24.70 -1.06 -14.45
CA ASP A 117 -25.66 -0.34 -15.31
C ASP A 117 -26.81 0.34 -14.54
N GLU A 118 -27.07 -0.07 -13.30
CA GLU A 118 -28.12 0.53 -12.46
C GLU A 118 -27.64 1.73 -11.64
N TRP A 119 -26.34 1.98 -11.59
CA TRP A 119 -25.74 3.05 -10.77
C TRP A 119 -25.68 4.37 -11.52
N ASN A 120 -25.88 5.48 -10.81
CA ASN A 120 -25.80 6.83 -11.37
C ASN A 120 -24.63 7.62 -10.78
N GLN A 121 -24.29 8.73 -11.42
CA GLN A 121 -23.15 9.57 -11.02
C GLN A 121 -23.60 10.97 -10.54
N ALA A 122 -24.85 11.08 -10.09
CA ALA A 122 -25.43 12.32 -9.58
C ALA A 122 -24.70 12.87 -8.34
N TRP A 123 -23.96 12.01 -7.62
CA TRP A 123 -23.14 12.41 -6.47
C TRP A 123 -21.93 13.29 -6.82
N ARG A 124 -21.49 13.32 -8.09
CA ARG A 124 -20.32 14.09 -8.51
C ARG A 124 -20.55 15.60 -8.31
N ALA A 125 -21.66 16.14 -8.79
CA ALA A 125 -21.96 17.56 -8.64
C ALA A 125 -21.92 18.06 -7.18
N PRO A 126 -22.65 17.46 -6.21
CA PRO A 126 -22.60 17.89 -4.81
C PRO A 126 -21.23 17.64 -4.15
N LEU A 127 -20.49 16.59 -4.54
CA LEU A 127 -19.09 16.45 -4.11
C LEU A 127 -18.27 17.65 -4.58
N ARG A 128 -18.39 18.04 -5.85
CA ARG A 128 -17.58 19.09 -6.48
C ARG A 128 -17.86 20.43 -5.81
N GLU A 129 -19.13 20.73 -5.60
CA GLU A 129 -19.59 21.92 -4.87
C GLU A 129 -19.06 21.97 -3.44
N SER A 130 -19.01 20.82 -2.75
CA SER A 130 -18.45 20.72 -1.39
C SER A 130 -16.95 21.03 -1.37
N LEU A 131 -16.19 20.50 -2.32
CA LEU A 131 -14.74 20.76 -2.45
C LEU A 131 -14.46 22.20 -2.88
N ASP A 132 -15.21 22.72 -3.85
CA ASP A 132 -15.09 24.11 -4.33
C ASP A 132 -15.37 25.10 -3.19
N TRP A 133 -16.41 24.85 -2.38
CA TRP A 133 -16.68 25.65 -1.19
C TRP A 133 -15.51 25.63 -0.20
N LEU A 134 -14.92 24.45 0.06
CA LEU A 134 -13.80 24.32 0.99
C LEU A 134 -12.58 25.08 0.48
N ARG A 135 -12.23 24.93 -0.82
CA ARG A 135 -11.15 25.67 -1.48
C ARG A 135 -11.36 27.17 -1.36
N ASP A 136 -12.54 27.66 -1.74
CA ASP A 136 -12.84 29.08 -1.77
C ASP A 136 -12.90 29.69 -0.37
N ARG A 137 -13.22 28.88 0.65
CA ARG A 137 -13.19 29.29 2.05
C ARG A 137 -11.76 29.45 2.58
N VAL A 138 -10.84 28.56 2.23
CA VAL A 138 -9.48 28.56 2.78
C VAL A 138 -8.48 29.41 1.98
N ALA A 139 -8.72 29.64 0.68
CA ALA A 139 -7.77 30.36 -0.19
C ALA A 139 -7.47 31.81 0.29
N PRO A 140 -8.47 32.64 0.67
CA PRO A 140 -8.18 33.98 1.19
C PRO A 140 -7.41 33.96 2.51
N LEU A 141 -7.72 33.01 3.40
CA LEU A 141 -7.06 32.85 4.70
C LEU A 141 -5.61 32.40 4.52
N TYR A 142 -5.37 31.47 3.59
CA TYR A 142 -4.03 31.05 3.22
C TYR A 142 -3.18 32.26 2.77
N GLU A 143 -3.72 33.06 1.86
CA GLU A 143 -3.02 34.22 1.34
C GLU A 143 -2.76 35.28 2.43
N GLU A 144 -3.76 35.60 3.24
CA GLU A 144 -3.65 36.54 4.36
C GLU A 144 -2.54 36.14 5.34
N HIS A 145 -2.51 34.87 5.74
CA HIS A 145 -1.56 34.38 6.74
C HIS A 145 -0.15 34.10 6.20
N LEU A 146 0.01 33.89 4.89
CA LEU A 146 1.32 33.61 4.29
C LEU A 146 2.03 34.87 3.78
N ARG A 147 1.28 35.91 3.39
CA ARG A 147 1.83 37.21 2.94
C ARG A 147 2.85 37.85 3.90
N PRO A 148 2.75 37.74 5.23
CA PRO A 148 3.77 38.27 6.13
C PRO A 148 5.08 37.48 6.11
N LEU A 149 5.05 36.22 5.66
CA LEU A 149 6.18 35.28 5.72
C LEU A 149 6.90 35.17 4.37
N LEU A 150 6.15 35.09 3.27
CA LEU A 150 6.67 34.85 1.92
C LEU A 150 6.31 35.98 0.96
N ARG A 151 7.18 36.24 -0.02
CA ARG A 151 7.08 37.35 -0.98
C ARG A 151 5.82 37.28 -1.84
N ASP A 152 5.52 36.09 -2.34
CA ASP A 152 4.35 35.79 -3.16
C ASP A 152 3.82 34.40 -2.74
N PRO A 153 2.68 34.34 -2.01
CA PRO A 153 2.09 33.08 -1.56
C PRO A 153 1.75 32.08 -2.66
N TRP A 154 1.34 32.56 -3.84
CA TRP A 154 0.89 31.70 -4.93
C TRP A 154 2.07 31.19 -5.75
N ALA A 155 3.06 32.05 -6.02
CA ALA A 155 4.30 31.59 -6.64
C ALA A 155 5.08 30.63 -5.72
N ALA A 156 5.08 30.88 -4.40
CA ALA A 156 5.68 29.96 -3.43
C ALA A 156 4.96 28.61 -3.37
N ARG A 157 3.62 28.58 -3.50
CA ARG A 157 2.84 27.32 -3.62
C ARG A 157 3.31 26.50 -4.81
N ASP A 158 3.49 27.13 -5.97
CA ASP A 158 3.88 26.42 -7.20
C ASP A 158 5.31 25.90 -7.12
N ALA A 159 6.23 26.70 -6.57
CA ALA A 159 7.62 26.30 -6.32
C ALA A 159 7.78 25.24 -5.22
N TYR A 160 6.77 25.06 -4.35
CA TYR A 160 6.83 24.08 -3.25
C TYR A 160 6.94 22.62 -3.73
N ILE A 161 6.71 22.35 -5.02
CA ILE A 161 6.98 21.04 -5.62
C ILE A 161 8.44 20.58 -5.39
N ASP A 162 9.41 21.49 -5.37
CA ASP A 162 10.82 21.15 -5.16
C ASP A 162 11.06 20.60 -3.74
N VAL A 163 10.35 21.16 -2.75
CA VAL A 163 10.38 20.67 -1.35
C VAL A 163 9.62 19.35 -1.22
N VAL A 164 8.53 19.18 -1.96
CA VAL A 164 7.78 17.92 -1.99
C VAL A 164 8.63 16.77 -2.53
N LEU A 165 9.40 17.01 -3.59
CA LEU A 165 10.25 16.01 -4.24
C LEU A 165 11.52 15.72 -3.42
N ASP A 166 12.04 16.72 -2.71
CA ASP A 166 13.17 16.59 -1.81
C ASP A 166 12.89 17.35 -0.50
N ARG A 167 12.51 16.61 0.56
CA ARG A 167 12.25 17.16 1.90
C ARG A 167 13.50 17.33 2.76
N SER A 168 14.70 17.26 2.16
CA SER A 168 15.95 17.47 2.92
C SER A 168 16.03 18.87 3.52
N PRO A 169 16.74 19.04 4.65
CA PRO A 169 16.98 20.36 5.24
C PRO A 169 17.61 21.36 4.25
N ALA A 170 18.44 20.87 3.33
CA ALA A 170 19.07 21.69 2.30
C ALA A 170 18.05 22.23 1.28
N SER A 171 17.11 21.40 0.84
CA SER A 171 16.01 21.81 -0.06
C SER A 171 15.11 22.85 0.60
N LEU A 172 14.72 22.59 1.84
CA LEU A 172 13.88 23.50 2.61
C LEU A 172 14.56 24.86 2.84
N GLN A 173 15.88 24.85 3.12
CA GLN A 173 16.64 26.08 3.29
C GLN A 173 16.71 26.88 1.99
N ARG A 174 17.00 26.25 0.85
CA ARG A 174 16.99 26.92 -0.47
C ARG A 174 15.63 27.55 -0.77
N PHE A 175 14.54 26.83 -0.50
CA PHE A 175 13.18 27.33 -0.73
C PHE A 175 12.92 28.61 0.08
N PHE A 176 13.23 28.60 1.39
CA PHE A 176 13.03 29.79 2.22
C PHE A 176 13.98 30.94 1.87
N ASP A 177 15.22 30.67 1.49
CA ASP A 177 16.16 31.73 1.05
C ASP A 177 15.64 32.48 -0.19
N GLN A 178 14.94 31.76 -1.09
CA GLN A 178 14.37 32.34 -2.30
C GLN A 178 13.03 33.04 -2.06
N HIS A 179 12.13 32.44 -1.29
CA HIS A 179 10.74 32.87 -1.19
C HIS A 179 10.39 33.67 0.06
N ALA A 180 11.17 33.58 1.14
CA ALA A 180 10.87 34.31 2.37
C ALA A 180 11.09 35.82 2.21
N LEU A 181 10.29 36.60 2.94
CA LEU A 181 10.45 38.06 3.04
C LEU A 181 11.62 38.44 3.95
N HIS A 182 11.91 37.60 4.92
CA HIS A 182 12.94 37.78 5.93
C HIS A 182 13.39 36.41 6.47
N PRO A 183 14.50 36.33 7.23
CA PRO A 183 14.88 35.09 7.90
C PRO A 183 13.81 34.63 8.88
N LEU A 184 13.10 33.55 8.54
CA LEU A 184 12.00 33.02 9.34
C LEU A 184 12.51 32.29 10.59
N SER A 185 11.88 32.56 11.72
CA SER A 185 12.04 31.78 12.97
C SER A 185 11.54 30.34 12.80
N PRO A 186 11.91 29.40 13.70
CA PRO A 186 11.42 28.03 13.64
C PRO A 186 9.88 27.91 13.64
N GLU A 187 9.20 28.77 14.40
CA GLU A 187 7.73 28.81 14.44
C GLU A 187 7.13 29.32 13.13
N GLU A 188 7.70 30.39 12.56
CA GLU A 188 7.24 30.91 11.27
C GLU A 188 7.49 29.91 10.13
N ARG A 189 8.61 29.19 10.15
CA ARG A 189 8.89 28.11 9.20
C ARG A 189 7.83 27.01 9.28
N ARG A 190 7.50 26.54 10.49
CA ARG A 190 6.43 25.56 10.71
C ARG A 190 5.09 26.06 10.17
N ARG A 191 4.71 27.28 10.53
CA ARG A 191 3.44 27.87 10.08
C ARG A 191 3.38 28.03 8.56
N ALA A 192 4.47 28.47 7.92
CA ALA A 192 4.58 28.53 6.46
C ALA A 192 4.41 27.15 5.82
N LEU A 193 5.06 26.11 6.37
CA LEU A 193 4.91 24.73 5.89
C LEU A 193 3.48 24.20 6.05
N GLN A 194 2.83 24.43 7.18
CA GLN A 194 1.44 24.04 7.40
C GLN A 194 0.49 24.71 6.39
N LEU A 195 0.71 26.00 6.08
CA LEU A 195 -0.05 26.73 5.06
C LEU A 195 0.18 26.18 3.65
N LEU A 196 1.43 25.88 3.29
CA LEU A 196 1.78 25.28 1.99
C LEU A 196 1.19 23.87 1.84
N GLU A 197 1.24 23.05 2.89
CA GLU A 197 0.60 21.74 2.92
C GLU A 197 -0.93 21.83 2.84
N LEU A 198 -1.56 22.85 3.46
CA LEU A 198 -2.99 23.11 3.30
C LEU A 198 -3.35 23.32 1.83
N GLN A 199 -2.60 24.14 1.10
CA GLN A 199 -2.85 24.36 -0.34
C GLN A 199 -2.53 23.13 -1.18
N ARG A 200 -1.47 22.38 -0.85
CA ARG A 200 -1.18 21.10 -1.50
C ARG A 200 -2.37 20.15 -1.40
N HIS A 201 -2.96 20.00 -0.21
CA HIS A 201 -4.13 19.12 -0.02
C HIS A 201 -5.40 19.67 -0.70
N ALA A 202 -5.55 21.00 -0.77
CA ALA A 202 -6.62 21.64 -1.53
C ALA A 202 -6.52 21.38 -3.05
N MET A 203 -5.31 21.14 -3.58
CA MET A 203 -5.12 20.65 -4.94
C MET A 203 -5.37 19.14 -5.05
N LEU A 204 -4.83 18.34 -4.12
CA LEU A 204 -4.93 16.88 -4.15
C LEU A 204 -6.39 16.37 -4.06
N MET A 205 -7.29 17.08 -3.38
CA MET A 205 -8.71 16.71 -3.35
C MET A 205 -9.40 16.76 -4.73
N TYR A 206 -8.74 17.27 -5.77
CA TYR A 206 -9.24 17.20 -7.16
C TYR A 206 -8.58 16.09 -8.00
N THR A 207 -7.92 15.11 -7.36
CA THR A 207 -7.38 13.93 -8.06
C THR A 207 -8.48 13.24 -8.87
N SER A 208 -8.28 13.14 -10.19
CA SER A 208 -9.32 12.73 -11.14
C SER A 208 -9.82 11.30 -10.97
N CYS A 209 -9.00 10.39 -10.43
CA CYS A 209 -9.38 9.02 -10.11
C CYS A 209 -10.60 8.96 -9.17
N GLY A 210 -10.72 9.91 -8.24
CA GLY A 210 -11.83 9.99 -7.29
C GLY A 210 -13.20 10.30 -7.90
N TRP A 211 -13.25 10.47 -9.22
CA TRP A 211 -14.45 10.78 -9.99
C TRP A 211 -14.72 9.78 -11.10
N PHE A 212 -13.73 8.95 -11.45
CA PHE A 212 -13.78 8.14 -12.66
C PHE A 212 -14.81 7.00 -12.59
N PHE A 213 -14.89 6.37 -11.41
CA PHE A 213 -15.80 5.28 -11.11
C PHE A 213 -17.18 5.76 -10.69
N ASP A 214 -18.08 4.79 -10.51
CA ASP A 214 -19.51 5.05 -10.37
C ASP A 214 -19.94 5.38 -8.93
N GLU A 215 -19.08 5.15 -7.93
CA GLU A 215 -19.46 5.14 -6.51
C GLU A 215 -18.56 5.99 -5.61
N ILE A 216 -19.18 6.88 -4.83
CA ILE A 216 -18.51 7.81 -3.91
C ILE A 216 -17.86 7.14 -2.68
N SER A 217 -18.32 5.97 -2.27
CA SER A 217 -17.70 5.17 -1.20
C SER A 217 -16.50 4.33 -1.68
N GLY A 218 -16.17 4.40 -2.97
CA GLY A 218 -14.96 3.80 -3.55
C GLY A 218 -13.67 4.36 -2.94
N ILE A 219 -12.59 3.58 -3.01
CA ILE A 219 -11.31 3.94 -2.38
C ILE A 219 -10.75 5.25 -2.92
N GLU A 220 -10.96 5.55 -4.19
CA GLU A 220 -10.48 6.74 -4.88
C GLU A 220 -11.22 8.00 -4.42
N SER A 221 -12.55 7.93 -4.33
CA SER A 221 -13.38 9.04 -3.85
C SER A 221 -13.17 9.29 -2.36
N VAL A 222 -13.01 8.22 -1.56
CA VAL A 222 -12.64 8.33 -0.14
C VAL A 222 -11.26 8.97 0.01
N GLN A 223 -10.28 8.66 -0.85
CA GLN A 223 -8.96 9.32 -0.83
C GLN A 223 -9.07 10.83 -1.10
N VAL A 224 -9.92 11.25 -2.04
CA VAL A 224 -10.25 12.67 -2.26
C VAL A 224 -10.83 13.32 -1.01
N LEU A 225 -11.77 12.65 -0.35
CA LEU A 225 -12.36 13.14 0.90
C LEU A 225 -11.35 13.17 2.05
N GLN A 226 -10.37 12.27 2.10
CA GLN A 226 -9.28 12.32 3.06
C GLN A 226 -8.38 13.55 2.85
N TYR A 227 -8.10 13.93 1.61
CA TYR A 227 -7.40 15.19 1.33
C TYR A 227 -8.23 16.39 1.80
N ALA A 228 -9.54 16.41 1.56
CA ALA A 228 -10.43 17.45 2.08
C ALA A 228 -10.45 17.47 3.62
N GLY A 229 -10.47 16.30 4.26
CA GLY A 229 -10.35 16.16 5.72
C GLY A 229 -9.04 16.76 6.26
N ARG A 230 -7.93 16.61 5.54
CA ARG A 230 -6.64 17.24 5.91
C ARG A 230 -6.66 18.76 5.73
N VAL A 231 -7.33 19.27 4.70
CA VAL A 231 -7.55 20.73 4.53
C VAL A 231 -8.37 21.29 5.69
N ILE A 232 -9.43 20.58 6.09
CA ILE A 232 -10.26 20.94 7.25
C ILE A 232 -9.41 20.94 8.52
N GLN A 233 -8.68 19.85 8.80
CA GLN A 233 -7.83 19.73 9.99
C GLN A 233 -6.81 20.88 10.09
N LEU A 234 -6.09 21.18 9.01
CA LEU A 234 -5.11 22.26 8.98
C LEU A 234 -5.79 23.63 9.06
N GLY A 235 -6.90 23.84 8.35
CA GLY A 235 -7.62 25.11 8.33
C GLY A 235 -8.22 25.47 9.69
N GLU A 236 -8.81 24.50 10.39
CA GLU A 236 -9.33 24.69 11.74
C GLU A 236 -8.21 25.01 12.75
N SER A 237 -7.09 24.29 12.67
CA SER A 237 -5.90 24.54 13.50
C SER A 237 -5.26 25.91 13.26
N LEU A 238 -5.08 26.31 11.99
CA LEU A 238 -4.36 27.52 11.62
C LEU A 238 -5.20 28.80 11.80
N PHE A 239 -6.50 28.71 11.54
CA PHE A 239 -7.39 29.87 11.43
C PHE A 239 -8.46 29.93 12.51
N ASN A 240 -8.64 28.87 13.30
CA ASN A 240 -9.68 28.77 14.34
C ASN A 240 -11.10 29.07 13.80
N VAL A 241 -11.39 28.59 12.59
CA VAL A 241 -12.70 28.73 11.93
C VAL A 241 -13.35 27.36 11.79
N PRO A 242 -14.63 27.16 12.14
CA PRO A 242 -15.28 25.86 11.99
C PRO A 242 -15.55 25.56 10.51
N LEU A 243 -14.88 24.55 9.96
CA LEU A 243 -15.00 24.15 8.56
C LEU A 243 -15.79 22.85 8.41
N GLU A 244 -15.57 21.88 9.31
CA GLU A 244 -16.07 20.51 9.15
C GLU A 244 -17.60 20.47 9.06
N GLY A 245 -18.31 21.14 9.97
CA GLY A 245 -19.77 21.10 10.01
C GLY A 245 -20.42 21.62 8.72
N SER A 246 -19.94 22.75 8.20
CA SER A 246 -20.46 23.34 6.95
C SER A 246 -20.09 22.53 5.70
N PHE A 247 -18.94 21.86 5.72
CA PHE A 247 -18.54 20.92 4.68
C PHE A 247 -19.48 19.70 4.65
N LEU A 248 -19.75 19.09 5.80
CA LEU A 248 -20.60 17.90 5.90
C LEU A 248 -22.06 18.16 5.48
N VAL A 249 -22.59 19.35 5.76
CA VAL A 249 -23.93 19.75 5.29
C VAL A 249 -24.02 19.84 3.76
N ARG A 250 -22.93 20.13 3.06
CA ARG A 250 -22.92 20.09 1.59
C ARG A 250 -22.76 18.66 1.12
N LEU A 251 -21.82 17.95 1.73
CA LEU A 251 -21.45 16.60 1.33
C LEU A 251 -22.59 15.57 1.50
N GLU A 252 -23.54 15.79 2.41
CA GLU A 252 -24.74 14.94 2.58
C GLU A 252 -25.65 14.87 1.33
N HIS A 253 -25.51 15.81 0.39
CA HIS A 253 -26.24 15.79 -0.88
C HIS A 253 -25.63 14.79 -1.88
N ALA A 254 -24.39 14.36 -1.68
CA ALA A 254 -23.74 13.33 -2.49
C ALA A 254 -24.21 11.94 -2.04
N ARG A 255 -25.23 11.39 -2.73
CA ARG A 255 -25.83 10.10 -2.39
C ARG A 255 -25.00 8.93 -2.92
N SER A 256 -24.75 7.94 -2.08
CA SER A 256 -24.13 6.69 -2.50
C SER A 256 -25.10 5.84 -3.30
N ASN A 257 -24.60 5.08 -4.28
CA ASN A 257 -25.36 4.02 -4.93
C ASN A 257 -25.50 2.78 -4.02
N VAL A 258 -24.74 2.70 -2.93
CA VAL A 258 -24.78 1.62 -1.94
C VAL A 258 -25.68 2.05 -0.75
N PRO A 259 -26.86 1.45 -0.55
CA PRO A 259 -27.80 1.85 0.50
C PRO A 259 -27.20 1.85 1.91
N GLU A 260 -26.32 0.89 2.22
CA GLU A 260 -25.65 0.76 3.51
C GLU A 260 -24.61 1.87 3.78
N MET A 261 -24.16 2.57 2.74
CA MET A 261 -23.23 3.70 2.86
C MET A 261 -23.96 5.04 3.01
N GLY A 262 -25.20 5.13 2.52
CA GLY A 262 -26.04 6.32 2.68
C GLY A 262 -25.58 7.50 1.82
N ASP A 263 -24.86 8.44 2.43
CA ASP A 263 -24.44 9.70 1.78
C ASP A 263 -23.00 10.09 2.12
N GLY A 264 -22.51 11.14 1.46
CA GLY A 264 -21.15 11.61 1.63
C GLY A 264 -20.79 12.01 3.07
N ARG A 265 -21.75 12.50 3.88
CA ARG A 265 -21.53 12.74 5.32
C ARG A 265 -21.24 11.42 6.03
N SER A 266 -22.09 10.43 5.82
CA SER A 266 -21.96 9.10 6.42
C SER A 266 -20.63 8.45 6.02
N ILE A 267 -20.23 8.59 4.76
CA ILE A 267 -18.94 8.12 4.22
C ILE A 267 -17.78 8.84 4.90
N TYR A 268 -17.83 10.18 5.03
CA TYR A 268 -16.79 10.95 5.70
C TYR A 268 -16.63 10.52 7.16
N GLU A 269 -17.73 10.41 7.91
CA GLU A 269 -17.70 10.01 9.32
C GLU A 269 -17.18 8.58 9.51
N ARG A 270 -17.48 7.69 8.57
CA ARG A 270 -17.07 6.28 8.61
C ARG A 270 -15.62 6.05 8.19
N PHE A 271 -15.13 6.75 7.17
CA PHE A 271 -13.83 6.45 6.53
C PHE A 271 -12.80 7.56 6.62
N VAL A 272 -13.21 8.82 6.72
CA VAL A 272 -12.30 9.97 6.73
C VAL A 272 -11.98 10.39 8.15
N ARG A 273 -12.99 10.64 8.99
CA ARG A 273 -12.80 11.07 10.38
C ARG A 273 -11.88 10.13 11.19
N PRO A 274 -12.01 8.78 11.09
CA PRO A 274 -11.10 7.89 11.80
C PRO A 274 -9.66 7.93 11.26
N ALA A 275 -9.49 8.21 9.96
CA ALA A 275 -8.21 8.26 9.26
C ALA A 275 -7.42 9.56 9.50
N ILE A 276 -8.02 10.60 10.07
CA ILE A 276 -7.30 11.83 10.45
C ILE A 276 -6.24 11.48 11.49
N VAL A 277 -4.98 11.84 11.21
CA VAL A 277 -3.84 11.59 12.09
C VAL A 277 -3.42 12.89 12.78
N ASP A 278 -3.26 12.83 14.10
CA ASP A 278 -2.64 13.85 14.93
C ASP A 278 -1.39 13.29 15.63
N LEU A 279 -0.62 14.15 16.27
CA LEU A 279 0.62 13.75 16.96
C LEU A 279 0.35 12.78 18.13
N HIS A 280 -0.84 12.84 18.75
CA HIS A 280 -1.25 11.93 19.81
C HIS A 280 -1.48 10.51 19.29
N LYS A 281 -2.15 10.34 18.15
CA LYS A 281 -2.33 9.05 17.47
C LYS A 281 -1.00 8.45 17.03
N VAL A 282 -0.06 9.27 16.55
CA VAL A 282 1.31 8.82 16.23
C VAL A 282 2.04 8.37 17.49
N GLY A 283 1.95 9.14 18.58
CA GLY A 283 2.49 8.75 19.88
C GLY A 283 1.89 7.44 20.40
N ALA A 284 0.58 7.24 20.23
CA ALA A 284 -0.11 6.02 20.64
C ALA A 284 0.32 4.81 19.80
N HIS A 285 0.46 5.02 18.50
CA HIS A 285 0.99 4.01 17.59
C HIS A 285 2.41 3.59 17.98
N TYR A 286 3.30 4.55 18.23
CA TYR A 286 4.65 4.30 18.71
C TYR A 286 4.64 3.56 20.04
N ALA A 287 3.85 4.01 21.01
CA ALA A 287 3.75 3.41 22.32
C ALA A 287 3.34 1.93 22.24
N VAL A 288 2.26 1.62 21.53
CA VAL A 288 1.79 0.22 21.36
C VAL A 288 2.85 -0.62 20.63
N SER A 289 3.48 -0.08 19.58
CA SER A 289 4.51 -0.81 18.82
C SER A 289 5.75 -1.11 19.67
N SER A 290 6.09 -0.23 20.62
CA SER A 290 7.23 -0.42 21.53
C SER A 290 7.11 -1.62 22.48
N LEU A 291 5.90 -2.19 22.64
CA LEU A 291 5.68 -3.44 23.39
C LEU A 291 6.17 -4.68 22.64
N PHE A 292 6.30 -4.58 21.32
CA PHE A 292 6.65 -5.69 20.43
C PHE A 292 7.99 -5.48 19.73
N GLU A 293 8.51 -4.26 19.73
CA GLU A 293 9.72 -3.88 19.00
C GLU A 293 10.67 -3.07 19.88
N GLU A 294 11.94 -3.43 19.83
CA GLU A 294 13.00 -2.64 20.46
C GLU A 294 13.35 -1.45 19.57
N TYR A 295 12.75 -0.30 19.87
CA TYR A 295 13.17 0.96 19.28
C TYR A 295 14.44 1.48 19.96
N GLY A 296 15.31 2.09 19.15
CA GLY A 296 16.44 2.89 19.63
C GLY A 296 15.98 4.19 20.31
N PRO A 297 16.90 5.13 20.58
CA PRO A 297 16.53 6.45 21.12
C PRO A 297 15.68 7.26 20.13
N THR A 298 15.76 6.93 18.84
CA THR A 298 14.97 7.55 17.77
C THR A 298 14.26 6.47 16.96
N ALA A 299 13.04 6.78 16.50
CA ALA A 299 12.23 5.91 15.66
C ALA A 299 11.55 6.70 14.54
N GLN A 300 11.47 6.09 13.35
CA GLN A 300 10.73 6.64 12.23
C GLN A 300 9.36 5.97 12.13
N VAL A 301 8.29 6.76 12.17
CA VAL A 301 6.91 6.33 12.02
C VAL A 301 6.31 7.03 10.80
N TYR A 302 6.40 6.40 9.63
CA TYR A 302 5.97 6.99 8.35
C TYR A 302 6.60 8.37 8.11
N ALA A 303 5.80 9.45 8.14
CA ALA A 303 6.22 10.85 7.95
C ALA A 303 6.45 11.60 9.27
N TYR A 304 6.71 10.87 10.35
CA TYR A 304 6.95 11.39 11.67
C TYR A 304 8.21 10.77 12.27
N HIS A 305 8.95 11.60 12.99
CA HIS A 305 10.06 11.20 13.81
C HIS A 305 9.66 11.17 15.29
N VAL A 306 10.10 10.16 16.03
CA VAL A 306 9.86 10.02 17.47
C VAL A 306 11.20 9.95 18.21
N ASP A 307 11.45 10.94 19.05
CA ASP A 307 12.61 10.97 19.95
C ASP A 307 12.19 10.49 21.34
N ARG A 308 12.74 9.36 21.78
CA ARG A 308 12.44 8.78 23.10
C ARG A 308 13.32 9.42 24.17
N GLU A 309 12.67 10.13 25.09
CA GLU A 309 13.36 10.81 26.19
C GLU A 309 13.46 9.92 27.43
N ALA A 310 12.40 9.17 27.72
CA ALA A 310 12.36 8.19 28.81
C ALA A 310 11.49 7.00 28.42
N ALA A 311 11.88 5.80 28.83
CA ALA A 311 11.02 4.63 28.72
C ALA A 311 11.33 3.62 29.81
N GLU A 312 10.29 2.92 30.23
CA GLU A 312 10.36 1.80 31.14
C GLU A 312 9.41 0.71 30.65
N THR A 313 9.93 -0.51 30.56
CA THR A 313 9.16 -1.69 30.20
C THR A 313 9.24 -2.68 31.35
N ARG A 314 8.10 -3.27 31.72
CA ARG A 314 7.99 -4.33 32.73
C ARG A 314 7.22 -5.50 32.18
N GLU A 315 7.61 -6.69 32.62
CA GLU A 315 6.98 -7.95 32.24
C GLU A 315 6.59 -8.72 33.50
N ASN A 316 5.37 -9.27 33.52
CA ASN A 316 4.91 -10.18 34.57
C ASN A 316 4.08 -11.30 33.92
N GLY A 317 4.73 -12.45 33.72
CA GLY A 317 4.13 -13.57 32.99
C GLY A 317 3.86 -13.23 31.52
N ARG A 318 2.59 -13.26 31.10
CA ARG A 318 2.16 -12.84 29.75
C ARG A 318 1.85 -11.34 29.65
N MET A 319 1.85 -10.62 30.77
CA MET A 319 1.53 -9.19 30.78
C MET A 319 2.78 -8.36 30.52
N ARG A 320 2.65 -7.31 29.73
CA ARG A 320 3.69 -6.32 29.48
C ARG A 320 3.16 -4.92 29.69
N LEU A 321 3.91 -4.09 30.40
CA LEU A 321 3.66 -2.67 30.57
C LEU A 321 4.81 -1.90 29.93
N ALA A 322 4.52 -0.92 29.09
CA ALA A 322 5.49 0.06 28.62
C ALA A 322 4.98 1.47 28.92
N MET A 323 5.82 2.29 29.54
CA MET A 323 5.52 3.69 29.81
C MET A 323 6.72 4.54 29.46
N GLY A 324 6.47 5.78 29.06
CA GLY A 324 7.57 6.67 28.70
C GLY A 324 7.15 8.06 28.31
N ARG A 325 8.16 8.84 27.94
CA ARG A 325 8.05 10.18 27.36
C ARG A 325 8.75 10.17 26.01
N ALA A 326 8.09 10.76 25.02
CA ALA A 326 8.66 10.93 23.70
C ALA A 326 8.26 12.28 23.10
N ARG A 327 9.12 12.84 22.26
CA ARG A 327 8.79 13.96 21.39
C ARG A 327 8.43 13.40 20.02
N VAL A 328 7.23 13.70 19.55
CA VAL A 328 6.76 13.32 18.21
C VAL A 328 6.84 14.55 17.33
N THR A 329 7.53 14.47 16.19
CA THR A 329 7.70 15.57 15.23
C THR A 329 7.29 15.14 13.84
N SER A 330 6.52 15.98 13.12
CA SER A 330 6.22 15.75 11.71
C SER A 330 7.39 16.17 10.82
N ASP A 331 7.84 15.28 9.94
CA ASP A 331 8.90 15.60 8.96
C ASP A 331 8.39 16.52 7.84
N ILE A 332 7.07 16.64 7.70
CA ILE A 332 6.41 17.43 6.67
C ILE A 332 6.25 18.89 7.12
N THR A 333 5.68 19.09 8.31
CA THR A 333 5.34 20.44 8.81
C THR A 333 6.32 20.95 9.87
N GLY A 334 7.13 20.07 10.46
CA GLY A 334 7.96 20.37 11.63
C GLY A 334 7.16 20.51 12.94
N GLU A 335 5.84 20.29 12.90
CA GLU A 335 4.98 20.32 14.09
C GLU A 335 5.42 19.25 15.09
N SER A 336 5.54 19.62 16.37
CA SER A 336 6.06 18.73 17.41
C SER A 336 5.23 18.77 18.69
N ALA A 337 5.08 17.63 19.35
CA ALA A 337 4.42 17.51 20.65
C ALA A 337 5.25 16.61 21.57
N ASP A 338 5.40 17.04 22.83
CA ASP A 338 5.96 16.21 23.90
C ASP A 338 4.83 15.42 24.55
N VAL A 339 4.90 14.09 24.47
CA VAL A 339 3.84 13.21 24.95
C VAL A 339 4.34 12.25 26.02
N SER A 340 3.46 11.95 26.97
CA SER A 340 3.60 10.84 27.90
C SER A 340 2.69 9.70 27.44
N TYR A 341 3.19 8.47 27.47
CA TYR A 341 2.43 7.29 27.09
C TYR A 341 2.51 6.20 28.15
N GLY A 342 1.47 5.38 28.21
CA GLY A 342 1.40 4.18 29.02
C GLY A 342 0.52 3.15 28.32
N VAL A 343 1.11 2.01 27.98
CA VAL A 343 0.44 0.93 27.24
C VAL A 343 0.68 -0.40 27.95
N LEU A 344 -0.37 -1.20 27.97
CA LEU A 344 -0.49 -2.46 28.67
C LEU A 344 -0.97 -3.53 27.71
N HIS A 345 -0.21 -4.61 27.60
CA HIS A 345 -0.62 -5.85 26.95
C HIS A 345 -0.95 -6.87 28.02
N LEU A 346 -2.20 -7.35 28.02
CA LEU A 346 -2.70 -8.34 28.98
C LEU A 346 -2.56 -9.79 28.47
N GLY A 347 -1.97 -9.98 27.29
CA GLY A 347 -1.96 -11.24 26.55
C GLY A 347 -2.92 -11.23 25.36
N ASP A 348 -2.68 -12.16 24.42
CA ASP A 348 -3.43 -12.32 23.17
C ASP A 348 -3.59 -10.98 22.43
N HIS A 349 -4.84 -10.57 22.16
CA HIS A 349 -5.21 -9.34 21.47
C HIS A 349 -5.59 -8.18 22.40
N ASN A 350 -5.44 -8.34 23.71
CA ASN A 350 -5.88 -7.36 24.70
C ASN A 350 -4.78 -6.33 24.97
N ILE A 351 -4.86 -5.20 24.25
CA ILE A 351 -4.02 -4.02 24.48
C ILE A 351 -4.91 -2.88 24.99
N ASN A 352 -4.45 -2.25 26.07
CA ASN A 352 -5.06 -1.08 26.67
C ASN A 352 -3.97 -0.04 26.88
N GLY A 353 -4.25 1.23 26.63
CA GLY A 353 -3.24 2.25 26.81
C GLY A 353 -3.71 3.63 26.40
N GLY A 354 -2.79 4.57 26.55
CA GLY A 354 -3.09 5.99 26.57
C GLY A 354 -1.89 6.84 26.19
N VAL A 355 -2.18 8.00 25.59
CA VAL A 355 -1.20 9.05 25.29
C VAL A 355 -1.82 10.38 25.63
N ARG A 356 -1.05 11.24 26.30
CA ARG A 356 -1.42 12.60 26.68
C ARG A 356 -0.23 13.54 26.49
N ASP A 357 -0.51 14.84 26.36
CA ASP A 357 0.51 15.87 26.43
C ASP A 357 1.31 15.76 27.73
N PHE A 358 2.64 15.89 27.63
CA PHE A 358 3.51 15.94 28.79
C PHE A 358 3.29 17.25 29.56
N GLN A 359 2.95 17.13 30.85
CA GLN A 359 2.71 18.28 31.72
C GLN A 359 3.97 18.67 32.48
N CYS A 360 4.43 17.82 33.40
CA CYS A 360 5.68 18.02 34.14
C CYS A 360 6.24 16.69 34.67
N GLU A 361 7.48 16.71 35.17
CA GLU A 361 8.15 15.50 35.69
C GLU A 361 7.46 14.92 36.92
N SER A 362 6.96 15.74 37.85
CA SER A 362 6.29 15.23 39.06
C SER A 362 5.01 14.47 38.75
N ASP A 363 4.21 14.96 37.80
CA ASP A 363 2.97 14.31 37.38
C ASP A 363 3.25 12.99 36.64
N PHE A 364 4.36 12.94 35.89
CA PHE A 364 4.81 11.72 35.24
C PHE A 364 5.36 10.68 36.24
N ASP A 365 6.11 11.12 37.26
CA ASP A 365 6.62 10.23 38.30
C ASP A 365 5.52 9.68 39.21
N GLU A 366 4.47 10.46 39.47
CA GLU A 366 3.28 9.99 40.20
C GLU A 366 2.48 8.96 39.40
N LEU A 367 2.17 9.29 38.14
CA LEU A 367 1.58 8.38 37.17
C LEU A 367 2.34 7.05 37.11
N LYS A 368 3.66 7.15 36.97
CA LYS A 368 4.55 6.02 36.82
C LYS A 368 4.49 5.10 38.03
N ARG A 369 4.55 5.66 39.24
CA ARG A 369 4.44 4.90 40.49
C ARG A 369 3.09 4.22 40.60
N GLU A 370 2.00 4.95 40.33
CA GLU A 370 0.64 4.42 40.43
C GLU A 370 0.42 3.19 39.53
N VAL A 371 0.75 3.32 38.23
CA VAL A 371 0.53 2.24 37.24
C VAL A 371 1.47 1.05 37.51
N THR A 372 2.73 1.33 37.90
CA THR A 372 3.71 0.27 38.18
C THR A 372 3.33 -0.52 39.44
N ASP A 373 2.89 0.15 40.50
CA ASP A 373 2.45 -0.51 41.74
C ASP A 373 1.24 -1.41 41.50
N ALA A 374 0.29 -0.99 40.66
CA ALA A 374 -0.87 -1.80 40.28
C ALA A 374 -0.45 -3.03 39.44
N PHE A 375 0.51 -2.84 38.51
CA PHE A 375 1.05 -3.91 37.67
C PHE A 375 1.80 -4.97 38.48
N ASP A 376 2.66 -4.54 39.42
CA ASP A 376 3.45 -5.44 40.27
C ASP A 376 2.58 -6.27 41.22
N ARG A 377 1.40 -5.73 41.61
CA ARG A 377 0.39 -6.45 42.40
C ARG A 377 -0.51 -7.38 41.57
N ALA A 378 -0.42 -7.35 40.25
CA ALA A 378 -1.30 -8.06 39.32
C ALA A 378 -2.80 -7.78 39.54
N ASP A 379 -3.17 -6.56 39.98
CA ASP A 379 -4.57 -6.13 40.13
C ASP A 379 -5.07 -5.56 38.79
N LEU A 380 -5.59 -6.44 37.93
CA LEU A 380 -6.08 -6.07 36.60
C LEU A 380 -7.16 -4.97 36.62
N PRO A 381 -8.21 -5.05 37.46
CA PRO A 381 -9.19 -3.98 37.57
C PRO A 381 -8.58 -2.63 37.95
N ASP A 382 -7.64 -2.60 38.90
CA ASP A 382 -7.03 -1.34 39.33
C ASP A 382 -6.08 -0.76 38.29
N LEU A 383 -5.33 -1.64 37.61
CA LEU A 383 -4.45 -1.26 36.53
C LEU A 383 -5.20 -0.63 35.34
N ILE A 384 -6.30 -1.24 34.89
CA ILE A 384 -7.13 -0.67 33.82
C ILE A 384 -7.70 0.69 34.24
N ARG A 385 -8.24 0.79 35.47
CA ARG A 385 -8.76 2.07 35.99
C ARG A 385 -7.68 3.14 36.11
N SER A 386 -6.47 2.77 36.50
CA SER A 386 -5.33 3.67 36.63
C SER A 386 -4.94 4.25 35.27
N VAL A 387 -4.83 3.39 34.24
CA VAL A 387 -4.55 3.82 32.87
C VAL A 387 -5.66 4.72 32.33
N ASP A 388 -6.93 4.30 32.46
CA ASP A 388 -8.09 5.08 31.99
C ASP A 388 -8.20 6.45 32.67
N ARG A 389 -7.94 6.52 34.00
CA ARG A 389 -7.99 7.78 34.75
C ARG A 389 -6.92 8.75 34.29
N ASN A 390 -5.72 8.24 34.03
CA ASN A 390 -4.56 9.08 33.79
C ASN A 390 -4.41 9.52 32.34
N PHE A 391 -4.82 8.69 31.39
CA PHE A 391 -4.71 8.98 29.96
C PHE A 391 -6.06 9.25 29.27
N GLY A 392 -7.16 9.22 30.02
CA GLY A 392 -8.51 9.51 29.56
C GLY A 392 -9.23 8.29 28.93
N ALA A 393 -10.53 8.43 28.69
CA ALA A 393 -11.40 7.40 28.09
C ALA A 393 -11.10 7.08 26.61
N GLY A 394 -9.92 7.46 26.11
CA GLY A 394 -9.41 7.12 24.79
C GLY A 394 -8.54 5.88 24.89
N THR A 395 -9.14 4.73 25.18
CA THR A 395 -8.43 3.46 25.31
C THR A 395 -7.89 3.03 23.96
N TYR A 396 -6.58 3.21 23.74
CA TYR A 396 -5.94 2.79 22.49
C TYR A 396 -5.83 1.26 22.49
N THR A 397 -6.57 0.65 21.57
CA THR A 397 -6.53 -0.79 21.28
C THR A 397 -5.72 -1.04 20.00
N LEU A 398 -5.46 -2.31 19.67
CA LEU A 398 -4.87 -2.73 18.38
C LEU A 398 -5.56 -2.09 17.15
N LYS A 399 -6.84 -1.70 17.25
CA LYS A 399 -7.59 -1.07 16.16
C LYS A 399 -7.11 0.33 15.80
N PHE A 400 -6.37 1.00 16.68
CA PHE A 400 -5.85 2.35 16.47
C PHE A 400 -4.43 2.37 15.87
N LEU A 401 -3.78 1.21 15.79
CA LEU A 401 -2.53 1.10 15.03
C LEU A 401 -2.79 1.37 13.56
N PHE A 402 -1.81 2.00 12.90
CA PHE A 402 -1.80 2.06 11.44
C PHE A 402 -1.80 0.65 10.84
N ARG A 403 -2.48 0.48 9.71
CA ARG A 403 -2.84 -0.83 9.15
C ARG A 403 -1.67 -1.79 9.00
N ASP A 404 -0.50 -1.30 8.59
CA ASP A 404 0.66 -2.18 8.37
C ASP A 404 1.21 -2.71 9.69
N GLU A 405 1.32 -1.88 10.74
CA GLU A 405 1.75 -2.39 12.04
C GLU A 405 0.66 -3.16 12.78
N GLN A 406 -0.60 -2.83 12.54
CA GLN A 406 -1.70 -3.68 12.99
C GLN A 406 -1.54 -5.10 12.43
N ARG A 407 -1.24 -5.25 11.13
CA ARG A 407 -1.00 -6.55 10.50
C ARG A 407 0.24 -7.22 11.07
N LYS A 408 1.37 -6.52 11.19
CA LYS A 408 2.62 -7.07 11.73
C LYS A 408 2.47 -7.59 13.16
N ILE A 409 1.81 -6.81 14.03
CA ILE A 409 1.59 -7.21 15.42
C ILE A 409 0.58 -8.37 15.49
N LEU A 410 -0.50 -8.33 14.70
CA LEU A 410 -1.44 -9.45 14.61
C LEU A 410 -0.78 -10.73 14.10
N ASP A 411 0.05 -10.65 13.06
CA ASP A 411 0.79 -11.80 12.54
C ASP A 411 1.69 -12.40 13.63
N ARG A 412 2.39 -11.58 14.42
CA ARG A 412 3.19 -12.05 15.56
C ARG A 412 2.38 -12.71 16.66
N ILE A 413 1.21 -12.14 17.00
CA ILE A 413 0.30 -12.73 18.00
C ILE A 413 -0.27 -14.05 17.49
N LEU A 414 -0.62 -14.12 16.20
CA LEU A 414 -1.18 -15.31 15.57
C LEU A 414 -0.14 -16.39 15.28
N ASP A 415 1.15 -16.04 15.15
CA ASP A 415 2.21 -17.01 14.89
C ASP A 415 2.38 -17.99 16.07
N SER A 416 2.25 -17.53 17.32
CA SER A 416 2.27 -18.45 18.47
C SER A 416 1.07 -19.39 18.48
N ASP A 417 -0.12 -18.88 18.14
CA ASP A 417 -1.34 -19.70 18.07
C ASP A 417 -1.26 -20.70 16.90
N ARG A 418 -0.64 -20.30 15.78
CA ARG A 418 -0.39 -21.17 14.63
C ARG A 418 0.49 -22.34 15.01
N GLU A 419 1.64 -22.11 15.64
CA GLU A 419 2.55 -23.20 16.04
C GLU A 419 1.87 -24.22 16.96
N GLU A 420 1.04 -23.75 17.90
CA GLU A 420 0.25 -24.61 18.78
C GLU A 420 -0.76 -25.45 17.99
N VAL A 421 -1.55 -24.81 17.12
CA VAL A 421 -2.55 -25.48 16.28
C VAL A 421 -1.91 -26.48 15.32
N GLU A 422 -0.79 -26.13 14.70
CA GLU A 422 0.00 -27.02 13.85
C GLU A 422 0.50 -28.25 14.61
N GLY A 423 0.95 -28.07 15.85
CA GLY A 423 1.32 -29.15 16.77
C GLY A 423 0.16 -30.13 17.00
N VAL A 424 -1.04 -29.62 17.26
CA VAL A 424 -2.26 -30.44 17.46
C VAL A 424 -2.59 -31.25 16.22
N PHE A 425 -2.59 -30.63 15.03
CA PHE A 425 -2.86 -31.35 13.77
C PHE A 425 -1.81 -32.43 13.48
N ARG A 426 -0.53 -32.16 13.78
CA ARG A 426 0.55 -33.14 13.63
C ARG A 426 0.33 -34.36 14.52
N VAL A 427 0.04 -34.16 15.81
CA VAL A 427 -0.21 -35.25 16.76
C VAL A 427 -1.42 -36.08 16.31
N MET A 428 -2.53 -35.42 15.97
CA MET A 428 -3.73 -36.12 15.49
C MET A 428 -3.48 -36.94 14.22
N TYR A 429 -2.69 -36.42 13.28
CA TYR A 429 -2.31 -37.15 12.08
C TYR A 429 -1.43 -38.36 12.42
N GLU A 430 -0.42 -38.20 13.27
CA GLU A 430 0.51 -39.27 13.64
C GLU A 430 -0.21 -40.45 14.31
N GLU A 431 -1.16 -40.18 15.19
CA GLU A 431 -1.98 -41.21 15.85
C GLU A 431 -2.84 -42.02 14.86
N HIS A 432 -3.32 -41.39 13.79
CA HIS A 432 -4.27 -42.00 12.85
C HIS A 432 -3.63 -42.41 11.51
N ALA A 433 -2.33 -42.17 11.31
CA ALA A 433 -1.67 -42.40 10.04
C ALA A 433 -1.67 -43.88 9.62
N SER A 434 -1.57 -44.82 10.57
CA SER A 434 -1.64 -46.26 10.30
C SER A 434 -3.03 -46.70 9.82
N LEU A 435 -4.09 -46.17 10.44
CA LEU A 435 -5.47 -46.41 10.03
C LEU A 435 -5.75 -45.81 8.65
N LEU A 436 -5.30 -44.59 8.38
CA LEU A 436 -5.47 -43.94 7.08
C LEU A 436 -4.79 -44.74 5.95
N ARG A 437 -3.57 -45.23 6.19
CA ARG A 437 -2.89 -46.14 5.25
C ARG A 437 -3.71 -47.41 5.02
N PHE A 438 -4.17 -48.05 6.08
CA PHE A 438 -5.00 -49.26 5.98
C PHE A 438 -6.29 -49.04 5.18
N LEU A 439 -7.00 -47.93 5.43
CA LEU A 439 -8.22 -47.58 4.67
C LEU A 439 -7.92 -47.33 3.19
N HIS A 440 -6.84 -46.59 2.90
CA HIS A 440 -6.39 -46.31 1.55
C HIS A 440 -6.00 -47.60 0.79
N ASP A 441 -5.25 -48.51 1.42
CA ASP A 441 -4.85 -49.80 0.85
C ASP A 441 -6.06 -50.70 0.53
N LEU A 442 -7.14 -50.59 1.31
CA LEU A 442 -8.40 -51.30 1.06
C LEU A 442 -9.32 -50.58 0.05
N GLY A 443 -8.93 -49.40 -0.46
CA GLY A 443 -9.77 -48.59 -1.34
C GLY A 443 -11.02 -48.03 -0.64
N ILE A 444 -11.02 -47.97 0.70
CA ILE A 444 -12.14 -47.46 1.50
C ILE A 444 -11.91 -45.96 1.74
N PRO A 445 -12.88 -45.07 1.40
CA PRO A 445 -12.72 -43.65 1.65
C PRO A 445 -12.63 -43.36 3.15
N ALA A 446 -11.59 -42.63 3.56
CA ALA A 446 -11.42 -42.21 4.93
C ALA A 446 -12.54 -41.24 5.36
N PRO A 447 -12.93 -41.21 6.65
CA PRO A 447 -13.81 -40.18 7.16
C PRO A 447 -13.25 -38.78 6.88
N ARG A 448 -14.08 -37.89 6.32
CA ARG A 448 -13.68 -36.54 5.86
C ARG A 448 -12.87 -35.76 6.91
N ARG A 449 -13.22 -35.88 8.20
CA ARG A 449 -12.51 -35.19 9.29
C ARG A 449 -11.05 -35.65 9.41
N LEU A 450 -10.79 -36.95 9.32
CA LEU A 450 -9.43 -37.51 9.36
C LEU A 450 -8.64 -37.18 8.08
N GLN A 451 -9.32 -37.15 6.93
CA GLN A 451 -8.71 -36.75 5.66
C GLN A 451 -8.24 -35.30 5.69
N VAL A 452 -9.10 -34.36 6.12
CA VAL A 452 -8.74 -32.93 6.24
C VAL A 452 -7.59 -32.72 7.23
N THR A 453 -7.60 -33.43 8.38
CA THR A 453 -6.49 -33.39 9.35
C THR A 453 -5.17 -33.86 8.74
N ALA A 454 -5.18 -34.96 7.98
CA ALA A 454 -4.00 -35.48 7.30
C ALA A 454 -3.50 -34.53 6.21
N GLU A 455 -4.39 -33.98 5.40
CA GLU A 455 -4.08 -32.99 4.36
C GLU A 455 -3.40 -31.76 4.95
N LEU A 456 -3.93 -31.23 6.06
CA LEU A 456 -3.38 -30.05 6.72
C LEU A 456 -2.01 -30.35 7.35
N ALA A 457 -1.89 -31.45 8.10
CA ALA A 457 -0.64 -31.82 8.76
C ALA A 457 0.51 -32.06 7.77
N VAL A 458 0.25 -32.81 6.69
CA VAL A 458 1.25 -33.07 5.63
C VAL A 458 1.63 -31.76 4.92
N ARG A 459 0.65 -30.88 4.66
CA ARG A 459 0.89 -29.59 4.02
C ARG A 459 1.81 -28.70 4.85
N ILE A 460 1.55 -28.55 6.14
CA ILE A 460 2.40 -27.78 7.06
C ILE A 460 3.83 -28.32 7.05
N GLN A 461 3.99 -29.65 7.14
CA GLN A 461 5.30 -30.29 7.11
C GLN A 461 6.05 -30.03 5.79
N LEU A 462 5.36 -30.12 4.65
CA LEU A 462 5.93 -29.81 3.33
C LEU A 462 6.29 -28.32 3.23
N GLN A 463 5.44 -27.39 3.65
CA GLN A 463 5.73 -25.96 3.64
C GLN A 463 6.99 -25.66 4.47
N HIS A 464 7.12 -26.21 5.67
CA HIS A 464 8.31 -26.06 6.50
C HIS A 464 9.55 -26.62 5.79
N ALA A 465 9.50 -27.86 5.32
CA ALA A 465 10.63 -28.51 4.63
C ALA A 465 11.09 -27.73 3.39
N LEU A 466 10.16 -27.10 2.67
CA LEU A 466 10.45 -26.29 1.48
C LEU A 466 11.03 -24.91 1.82
N ARG A 467 10.70 -24.31 2.97
CA ARG A 467 11.15 -22.95 3.35
C ARG A 467 12.61 -22.89 3.81
N PHE A 468 13.16 -23.96 4.38
CA PHE A 468 14.47 -23.91 5.04
C PHE A 468 15.64 -23.66 4.07
N PRO A 469 16.72 -22.97 4.53
CA PRO A 469 17.89 -22.66 3.68
C PRO A 469 18.71 -23.89 3.29
N GLN A 470 18.70 -24.92 4.15
CA GLN A 470 19.27 -26.23 3.87
C GLN A 470 18.14 -27.14 3.42
N PHE A 471 18.10 -27.38 2.11
CA PHE A 471 17.05 -28.15 1.48
C PHE A 471 17.34 -29.65 1.61
N ASP A 472 16.53 -30.35 2.41
CA ASP A 472 16.56 -31.82 2.50
C ASP A 472 15.56 -32.42 1.50
N ALA A 473 16.05 -32.68 0.28
CA ALA A 473 15.24 -33.28 -0.79
C ALA A 473 14.65 -34.63 -0.38
N GLU A 474 15.41 -35.45 0.36
CA GLU A 474 14.95 -36.77 0.78
C GLU A 474 13.80 -36.65 1.79
N HIS A 475 13.85 -35.67 2.70
CA HIS A 475 12.75 -35.42 3.63
C HIS A 475 11.47 -35.02 2.90
N VAL A 476 11.56 -34.13 1.91
CA VAL A 476 10.41 -33.73 1.10
C VAL A 476 9.84 -34.92 0.32
N GLU A 477 10.69 -35.75 -0.29
CA GLU A 477 10.26 -36.98 -0.98
C GLU A 477 9.56 -37.96 -0.03
N ARG A 478 10.08 -38.16 1.19
CA ARG A 478 9.45 -38.99 2.23
C ARG A 478 8.06 -38.46 2.61
N LEU A 479 7.90 -37.14 2.74
CA LEU A 479 6.61 -36.51 3.04
C LEU A 479 5.59 -36.70 1.91
N VAL A 480 6.02 -36.54 0.66
CA VAL A 480 5.17 -36.78 -0.53
C VAL A 480 4.77 -38.25 -0.63
N GLN A 481 5.70 -39.18 -0.38
CA GLN A 481 5.40 -40.61 -0.36
C GLN A 481 4.39 -40.95 0.74
N LYS A 482 4.56 -40.37 1.93
CA LYS A 482 3.62 -40.54 3.05
C LYS A 482 2.23 -40.01 2.69
N ALA A 483 2.15 -38.85 2.04
CA ALA A 483 0.91 -38.26 1.55
C ALA A 483 0.16 -39.24 0.62
N ASN A 484 0.87 -39.77 -0.38
CA ASN A 484 0.34 -40.72 -1.34
C ASN A 484 -0.15 -42.02 -0.67
N GLN A 485 0.59 -42.54 0.31
CA GLN A 485 0.20 -43.75 1.05
C GLN A 485 -1.03 -43.54 1.94
N THR A 486 -1.33 -42.29 2.33
CA THR A 486 -2.51 -41.95 3.14
C THR A 486 -3.68 -41.38 2.34
N GLY A 487 -3.58 -41.34 1.00
CA GLY A 487 -4.63 -40.79 0.13
C GLY A 487 -4.82 -39.27 0.23
N VAL A 488 -3.77 -38.54 0.64
CA VAL A 488 -3.78 -37.07 0.73
C VAL A 488 -3.55 -36.47 -0.66
N ASP A 489 -4.47 -35.65 -1.15
CA ASP A 489 -4.31 -34.94 -2.43
C ASP A 489 -3.42 -33.70 -2.26
N LEU A 490 -2.33 -33.66 -3.02
CA LEU A 490 -1.38 -32.55 -3.06
C LEU A 490 -1.55 -31.66 -4.30
N LYS A 491 -2.40 -32.02 -5.27
CA LYS A 491 -2.53 -31.31 -6.57
C LYS A 491 -3.22 -29.95 -6.45
N SER A 492 -4.04 -29.78 -5.42
CA SER A 492 -4.90 -28.60 -5.20
C SER A 492 -4.24 -27.50 -4.34
N THR A 493 -2.91 -27.49 -4.22
CA THR A 493 -2.15 -26.63 -3.28
C THR A 493 -1.28 -25.58 -3.99
N GLY A 494 -1.89 -24.47 -4.43
CA GLY A 494 -1.15 -23.36 -5.08
C GLY A 494 -0.07 -22.71 -4.19
N ASP A 495 -0.22 -22.82 -2.87
CA ASP A 495 0.69 -22.32 -1.84
C ASP A 495 2.01 -23.11 -1.73
N LEU A 496 1.98 -24.44 -1.95
CA LEU A 496 3.19 -25.27 -1.99
C LEU A 496 4.04 -24.93 -3.22
N GLY A 497 3.40 -24.77 -4.38
CA GLY A 497 4.06 -24.33 -5.61
C GLY A 497 4.70 -22.94 -5.48
N PHE A 498 4.02 -22.01 -4.82
CA PHE A 498 4.57 -20.68 -4.51
C PHE A 498 5.78 -20.75 -3.56
N THR A 499 5.67 -21.51 -2.47
CA THR A 499 6.76 -21.69 -1.49
C THR A 499 8.01 -22.31 -2.14
N LEU A 500 7.80 -23.29 -3.02
CA LEU A 500 8.88 -23.91 -3.78
C LEU A 500 9.50 -22.94 -4.78
N ALA A 501 8.70 -22.19 -5.54
CA ALA A 501 9.18 -21.19 -6.49
C ALA A 501 10.10 -20.16 -5.81
N HIS A 502 9.68 -19.63 -4.65
CA HIS A 502 10.46 -18.65 -3.89
C HIS A 502 11.79 -19.24 -3.38
N SER A 503 11.77 -20.51 -2.97
CA SER A 503 12.96 -21.21 -2.48
C SER A 503 13.97 -21.50 -3.61
N ILE A 504 13.49 -21.88 -4.80
CA ILE A 504 14.31 -22.02 -6.01
C ILE A 504 14.90 -20.67 -6.41
N GLU A 505 14.10 -19.61 -6.39
CA GLU A 505 14.53 -18.26 -6.74
C GLU A 505 15.62 -17.75 -5.79
N ARG A 506 15.48 -17.97 -4.48
CA ARG A 506 16.49 -17.60 -3.48
C ARG A 506 17.84 -18.28 -3.77
N LEU A 507 17.82 -19.57 -4.13
CA LEU A 507 19.02 -20.29 -4.54
C LEU A 507 19.60 -19.76 -5.85
N ALA A 508 18.74 -19.47 -6.85
CA ALA A 508 19.15 -18.86 -8.12
C ALA A 508 19.87 -17.52 -7.91
N ARG A 509 19.31 -16.64 -7.07
CA ARG A 509 19.92 -15.34 -6.72
C ARG A 509 21.27 -15.51 -6.03
N ARG A 510 21.39 -16.47 -5.12
CA ARG A 510 22.67 -16.79 -4.45
C ARG A 510 23.74 -17.23 -5.46
N VAL A 511 23.38 -18.13 -6.38
CA VAL A 511 24.28 -18.62 -7.45
C VAL A 511 24.64 -17.49 -8.42
N ARG A 512 23.70 -16.60 -8.77
CA ARG A 512 23.98 -15.44 -9.63
C ARG A 512 25.06 -14.52 -9.03
N VAL A 513 25.05 -14.32 -7.71
CA VAL A 513 26.06 -13.48 -7.02
C VAL A 513 27.41 -14.19 -6.91
N ARG A 514 27.41 -15.51 -6.74
CA ARG A 514 28.62 -16.35 -6.63
C ARG A 514 28.53 -17.53 -7.60
N ILE A 515 28.91 -17.27 -8.85
CA ILE A 515 28.86 -18.26 -9.93
C ILE A 515 29.82 -19.44 -9.67
N ASP A 516 30.82 -19.23 -8.82
CA ASP A 516 31.78 -20.24 -8.35
C ASP A 516 31.30 -21.08 -7.15
N ASP A 517 30.12 -20.79 -6.56
CA ASP A 517 29.50 -21.57 -5.48
C ASP A 517 28.93 -22.90 -6.04
N LEU A 518 29.82 -23.87 -6.28
CA LEU A 518 29.46 -25.20 -6.81
C LEU A 518 28.41 -25.92 -5.94
N ASP A 519 28.45 -25.75 -4.62
CA ASP A 519 27.48 -26.36 -3.71
C ASP A 519 26.12 -25.66 -3.81
N GLY A 520 26.11 -24.33 -3.96
CA GLY A 520 24.93 -23.55 -4.32
C GLY A 520 24.31 -24.01 -5.64
N MET A 521 25.11 -24.22 -6.68
CA MET A 521 24.65 -24.73 -7.99
C MET A 521 24.08 -26.15 -7.89
N ARG A 522 24.73 -27.04 -7.14
CA ARG A 522 24.23 -28.40 -6.87
C ARG A 522 22.87 -28.36 -6.18
N ASN A 523 22.75 -27.57 -5.11
CA ASN A 523 21.48 -27.42 -4.39
C ASN A 523 20.38 -26.84 -5.28
N TRP A 524 20.71 -25.85 -6.12
CA TRP A 524 19.78 -25.26 -7.08
C TRP A 524 19.29 -26.29 -8.12
N LEU A 525 20.19 -27.14 -8.64
CA LEU A 525 19.83 -28.22 -9.55
C LEU A 525 18.95 -29.28 -8.87
N VAL A 526 19.25 -29.65 -7.62
CA VAL A 526 18.49 -30.63 -6.85
C VAL A 526 17.05 -30.16 -6.63
N ILE A 527 16.86 -28.90 -6.21
CA ILE A 527 15.50 -28.36 -5.98
C ILE A 527 14.70 -28.22 -7.29
N ILE A 528 15.34 -27.87 -8.42
CA ILE A 528 14.67 -27.81 -9.73
C ILE A 528 14.25 -29.21 -10.18
N ARG A 529 15.10 -30.23 -9.95
CA ARG A 529 14.75 -31.63 -10.26
C ARG A 529 13.57 -32.09 -9.42
N LEU A 530 13.56 -31.78 -8.12
CA LEU A 530 12.43 -32.09 -7.26
C LEU A 530 11.15 -31.38 -7.73
N ALA A 531 11.23 -30.11 -8.13
CA ALA A 531 10.07 -29.37 -8.64
C ALA A 531 9.37 -30.04 -9.83
N ARG A 532 10.11 -30.85 -10.63
CA ARG A 532 9.55 -31.63 -11.73
C ARG A 532 8.88 -32.94 -11.29
N SER A 533 9.27 -33.50 -10.14
CA SER A 533 8.72 -34.75 -9.62
C SER A 533 7.55 -34.54 -8.65
N LEU A 534 7.31 -33.30 -8.21
CA LEU A 534 6.23 -32.97 -7.29
C LEU A 534 4.87 -32.91 -8.01
N PRO A 535 3.77 -33.26 -7.31
CA PRO A 535 2.44 -33.35 -7.90
C PRO A 535 1.74 -31.98 -8.09
N PHE A 536 2.45 -30.86 -7.94
CA PHE A 536 1.91 -29.50 -8.05
C PHE A 536 2.80 -28.61 -8.93
N THR A 537 2.18 -27.61 -9.58
CA THR A 537 2.85 -26.72 -10.51
C THR A 537 3.67 -25.65 -9.80
N THR A 538 4.87 -25.38 -10.30
CA THR A 538 5.77 -24.34 -9.78
C THR A 538 6.02 -23.29 -10.85
N ASN A 539 5.78 -22.02 -10.54
CA ASN A 539 6.09 -20.92 -11.46
C ASN A 539 7.61 -20.63 -11.42
N LEU A 540 8.30 -20.86 -12.54
CA LEU A 540 9.74 -20.68 -12.65
C LEU A 540 10.15 -19.41 -13.40
N TRP A 541 9.22 -18.51 -13.72
CA TRP A 541 9.49 -17.32 -14.56
C TRP A 541 10.70 -16.50 -14.10
N GLN A 542 10.75 -16.11 -12.83
CA GLN A 542 11.87 -15.33 -12.28
C GLN A 542 13.20 -16.11 -12.32
N VAL A 543 13.12 -17.43 -12.10
CA VAL A 543 14.27 -18.34 -12.14
C VAL A 543 14.82 -18.47 -13.57
N GLN A 544 13.93 -18.51 -14.57
CA GLN A 544 14.28 -18.54 -15.99
C GLN A 544 14.97 -17.24 -16.42
N ASN A 545 14.47 -16.08 -15.98
CA ASN A 545 15.12 -14.79 -16.24
C ASN A 545 16.52 -14.71 -15.61
N ILE A 546 16.66 -15.15 -14.35
CA ILE A 546 17.98 -15.22 -13.70
C ILE A 546 18.94 -16.13 -14.48
N TYR A 547 18.47 -17.28 -14.95
CA TYR A 547 19.27 -18.18 -15.77
C TYR A 547 19.64 -17.55 -17.12
N TYR A 548 18.71 -16.87 -17.79
CA TYR A 548 18.96 -16.19 -19.06
C TYR A 548 20.01 -15.09 -18.92
N ASP A 549 19.90 -14.23 -17.89
CA ASP A 549 20.91 -13.22 -17.56
C ASP A 549 22.29 -13.85 -17.34
N MET A 550 22.34 -14.94 -16.55
CA MET A 550 23.59 -15.66 -16.29
C MET A 550 24.16 -16.29 -17.57
N ALA A 551 23.31 -16.84 -18.43
CA ALA A 551 23.72 -17.44 -19.69
C ALA A 551 24.36 -16.41 -20.62
N LEU A 552 23.84 -15.19 -20.70
CA LEU A 552 24.46 -14.10 -21.47
C LEU A 552 25.85 -13.72 -20.95
N VAL A 553 26.07 -13.79 -19.63
CA VAL A 553 27.36 -13.47 -19.01
C VAL A 553 28.39 -14.60 -19.18
N VAL A 554 27.95 -15.85 -19.06
CA VAL A 554 28.83 -17.04 -19.08
C VAL A 554 29.03 -17.60 -20.50
N LEU A 555 28.06 -17.39 -21.40
CA LEU A 555 28.04 -17.82 -22.80
C LEU A 555 27.57 -16.65 -23.70
N PRO A 556 28.40 -15.61 -23.92
CA PRO A 556 28.02 -14.37 -24.61
C PRO A 556 27.77 -14.51 -26.13
N LEU A 557 27.54 -15.72 -26.63
CA LEU A 557 27.31 -16.02 -28.06
C LEU A 557 25.85 -16.37 -28.39
N PHE A 558 24.90 -16.00 -27.53
CA PHE A 558 23.46 -16.00 -27.84
C PHE A 558 22.96 -14.60 -28.14
#